data_AF-A0A379ZUN2-F1
#
_entry.id   AF-A0A379ZUN2-F1
#
_cell.length_a   1.000
_cell.length_b   1.000
_cell.length_c   1.000
_cell.angle_alpha   90.00
_cell.angle_beta   90.00
_cell.angle_gamma   90.00
#
_symmetry.space_group_name_H-M   'P 1'
#
loop_
_entity.id
_entity.type
_entity.pdbx_description
1 polymer ?
#
loop_
_entity_poly.entity_id
_entity_poly.type
_entity_poly.pdbx_seq_one_letter_code
_entity_poly.pdbx_strand_id
1 'polypeptide(L)'
;MPADLNFVAFPAIALGILSGKGTEVAVALAATIGIMGTVLFNAMMVLNSYWNHRADLAVERGDERGIYLNSAIWPQVTNFLLRFIPTFIAVFFGARYINAFMDSLPALVLTTMNVVGGILPAVGIAILLKQIIKSYSMLIYFLVGFICIVFLKLNMVALVIVGALLALIHYNYKPEPQVAAAQGTPQADDEDEF
;
A
#
# COMPACT_ATOMS: atom_id res chain seq x y z
N MET A 1 4.15 3.90 -9.42
CA MET A 1 4.64 3.63 -8.06
C MET A 1 3.44 3.69 -7.12
N PRO A 2 3.17 2.67 -6.30
CA PRO A 2 2.09 2.77 -5.32
C PRO A 2 2.44 3.92 -4.36
N ALA A 3 1.47 4.81 -4.11
CA ALA A 3 1.61 5.83 -3.08
C ALA A 3 1.94 5.14 -1.74
N ASP A 4 2.86 5.68 -0.95
CA ASP A 4 3.12 5.17 0.39
C ASP A 4 1.87 5.38 1.24
N LEU A 5 1.12 4.29 1.45
CA LEU A 5 -0.15 4.34 2.17
C LEU A 5 0.03 4.83 3.60
N ASN A 6 1.16 4.52 4.23
CA ASN A 6 1.39 4.90 5.61
C ASN A 6 1.62 6.40 5.74
N PHE A 7 2.36 7.02 4.81
CA PHE A 7 2.56 8.47 4.77
C PHE A 7 1.24 9.25 4.65
N VAL A 8 0.27 8.67 3.93
CA VAL A 8 -1.05 9.25 3.69
C VAL A 8 -2.01 9.00 4.84
N ALA A 9 -2.00 7.78 5.38
CA ALA A 9 -2.91 7.34 6.43
C ALA A 9 -2.71 8.13 7.73
N PHE A 10 -1.48 8.38 8.16
CA PHE A 10 -1.22 9.09 9.42
C PHE A 10 -1.83 10.49 9.48
N PRO A 11 -1.59 11.40 8.52
CA PRO A 11 -2.23 12.72 8.53
C PRO A 11 -3.74 12.63 8.22
N ALA A 12 -4.18 11.75 7.32
CA ALA A 12 -5.60 11.68 6.96
C ALA A 12 -6.48 11.16 8.10
N ILE A 13 -6.04 10.15 8.84
CA ILE A 13 -6.76 9.62 10.02
C ILE A 13 -6.78 10.68 11.12
N ALA A 14 -5.65 11.31 11.41
CA ALA A 14 -5.58 12.36 12.43
C ALA A 14 -6.53 13.53 12.12
N LEU A 15 -6.50 14.03 10.88
CA LEU A 15 -7.38 15.11 10.43
C LEU A 15 -8.86 14.69 10.37
N GLY A 16 -9.13 13.43 9.99
CA GLY A 16 -10.48 12.85 10.02
C GLY A 16 -11.06 12.81 11.43
N ILE A 17 -10.28 12.38 12.42
CA ILE A 17 -10.69 12.35 13.83
C ILE A 17 -10.91 13.79 14.34
N LEU A 18 -10.00 14.72 14.02
CA LEU A 18 -10.08 16.12 14.46
C LEU A 18 -11.26 16.88 13.84
N SER A 19 -11.71 16.47 12.65
CA SER A 19 -12.88 17.04 11.97
C SER A 19 -14.21 16.57 12.58
N GLY A 20 -14.26 15.38 13.18
CA GLY A 20 -15.47 14.83 13.79
C GLY A 20 -16.62 14.51 12.81
N LYS A 21 -16.41 14.65 11.49
CA LYS A 21 -17.46 14.51 10.45
C LYS A 21 -17.58 13.10 9.83
N GLY A 22 -17.06 12.07 10.49
CA GLY A 22 -17.23 10.66 10.09
C GLY A 22 -16.06 10.08 9.28
N THR A 23 -16.14 8.78 9.02
CA THR A 23 -15.08 7.99 8.36
C THR A 23 -14.93 8.30 6.87
N GLU A 24 -16.00 8.72 6.22
CA GLU A 24 -16.04 8.88 4.77
C GLU A 24 -15.31 10.15 4.31
N VAL A 25 -15.46 11.22 5.09
CA VAL A 25 -14.70 12.46 4.90
C VAL A 25 -13.21 12.22 5.12
N ALA A 26 -12.84 11.40 6.11
CA ALA A 26 -11.45 11.01 6.34
C ALA A 26 -10.87 10.24 5.14
N VAL A 27 -11.66 9.36 4.53
CA VAL A 27 -11.27 8.60 3.33
C VAL A 27 -11.08 9.52 2.12
N ALA A 28 -11.96 10.50 1.93
CA ALA A 28 -11.81 11.46 0.84
C ALA A 28 -10.60 12.38 1.02
N LEU A 29 -10.34 12.84 2.25
CA LEU A 29 -9.11 13.55 2.60
C LEU A 29 -7.87 12.68 2.38
N ALA A 30 -7.95 11.38 2.69
CA ALA A 30 -6.86 10.46 2.41
C ALA A 30 -6.57 10.35 0.90
N ALA A 31 -7.60 10.37 0.05
CA ALA A 31 -7.40 10.32 -1.40
C ALA A 31 -6.67 11.57 -1.92
N THR A 32 -7.05 12.78 -1.47
CA THR A 32 -6.42 14.03 -1.91
C THR A 32 -5.00 14.19 -1.35
N ILE A 33 -4.81 13.89 -0.06
CA ILE A 33 -3.49 13.83 0.58
C ILE A 33 -2.64 12.74 -0.07
N GLY A 34 -3.24 11.66 -0.58
CA GLY A 34 -2.55 10.59 -1.30
C GLY A 34 -1.83 11.05 -2.55
N ILE A 35 -2.48 11.91 -3.33
CA ILE A 35 -1.89 12.49 -4.55
C ILE A 35 -0.72 13.40 -4.17
N MET A 36 -0.91 14.25 -3.15
CA MET A 36 0.17 15.12 -2.64
C MET A 36 1.33 14.31 -2.04
N GLY A 37 1.02 13.25 -1.30
CA GLY A 37 1.99 12.35 -0.69
C GLY A 37 2.79 11.57 -1.71
N THR A 38 2.24 11.30 -2.90
CA THR A 38 2.97 10.67 -4.00
C THR A 38 4.11 11.56 -4.51
N VAL A 39 3.89 12.89 -4.56
CA VAL A 39 4.94 13.84 -4.93
C VAL A 39 6.05 13.88 -3.89
N LEU A 40 5.67 13.90 -2.61
CA LEU A 40 6.63 13.90 -1.51
C LEU A 40 7.42 12.60 -1.42
N PHE A 41 6.76 11.47 -1.67
CA PHE A 41 7.40 10.17 -1.76
C PHE A 41 8.41 10.11 -2.92
N ASN A 42 8.06 10.68 -4.08
CA ASN A 42 9.00 10.78 -5.20
C ASN A 42 10.23 11.62 -4.81
N ALA A 43 10.05 12.76 -4.14
CA ALA A 43 11.17 13.56 -3.63
C ALA A 43 12.06 12.76 -2.64
N MET A 44 11.45 11.96 -1.76
CA MET A 44 12.20 11.06 -0.86
C MET A 44 12.99 10.00 -1.64
N MET A 45 12.45 9.46 -2.73
CA MET A 45 13.18 8.51 -3.58
C MET A 45 14.39 9.16 -4.26
N VAL A 46 14.26 10.41 -4.73
CA VAL A 46 15.39 11.17 -5.28
C VAL A 46 16.48 11.40 -4.23
N LEU A 47 16.08 11.79 -3.01
CA LEU A 47 17.02 11.96 -1.89
C LEU A 47 17.70 10.66 -1.50
N ASN A 48 16.98 9.54 -1.42
CA ASN A 48 17.59 8.23 -1.15
C ASN A 48 18.58 7.82 -2.24
N SER A 49 18.32 8.16 -3.51
CA SER A 49 19.27 7.88 -4.60
C SER A 49 20.61 8.61 -4.41
N TYR A 50 20.63 9.82 -3.84
CA TYR A 50 21.88 10.52 -3.51
C TYR A 50 22.67 9.79 -2.41
N TRP A 51 21.97 9.27 -1.39
CA TRP A 51 22.61 8.51 -0.31
C TRP A 51 23.18 7.17 -0.82
N ASN A 52 22.48 6.50 -1.74
CA ASN A 52 23.00 5.31 -2.41
C ASN A 52 24.26 5.61 -3.21
N HIS A 53 24.29 6.69 -3.99
CA HIS A 53 25.50 7.05 -4.75
C HIS A 53 26.72 7.30 -3.82
N ARG A 54 26.49 7.90 -2.66
CA ARG A 54 27.54 8.07 -1.63
C ARG A 54 27.94 6.76 -0.95
N ALA A 55 27.03 5.79 -0.86
CA ALA A 55 27.34 4.46 -0.33
C ALA A 55 28.19 3.68 -1.34
N ASP A 56 27.89 3.76 -2.63
CA ASP A 56 28.69 3.15 -3.70
C ASP A 56 30.14 3.67 -3.67
N LEU A 57 30.33 5.00 -3.52
CA LEU A 57 31.64 5.64 -3.33
C LEU A 57 32.37 5.20 -2.05
N ALA A 58 31.66 4.77 -1.00
CA ALA A 58 32.25 4.25 0.23
C ALA A 58 32.63 2.76 0.09
N VAL A 59 31.89 2.00 -0.74
CA VAL A 59 32.22 0.63 -1.13
C VAL A 59 33.53 0.60 -1.92
N GLU A 60 33.70 1.50 -2.89
CA GLU A 60 34.95 1.61 -3.68
C GLU A 60 36.18 1.94 -2.82
N ARG A 61 35.99 2.54 -1.65
CA ARG A 61 37.07 2.91 -0.71
C ARG A 61 37.36 1.84 0.36
N GLY A 62 36.60 0.74 0.39
CA GLY A 62 36.80 -0.36 1.33
C GLY A 62 36.56 -0.01 2.81
N ASP A 63 35.82 1.06 3.10
CA ASP A 63 35.53 1.47 4.50
C ASP A 63 34.23 0.83 4.99
N GLU A 64 34.34 -0.31 5.67
CA GLU A 64 33.21 -1.08 6.21
C GLU A 64 32.32 -0.26 7.17
N ARG A 65 32.90 0.71 7.90
CA ARG A 65 32.14 1.59 8.79
C ARG A 65 31.42 2.69 8.02
N GLY A 66 32.06 3.23 6.99
CA GLY A 66 31.46 4.19 6.06
C GLY A 66 30.26 3.61 5.32
N ILE A 67 30.34 2.34 4.90
CA ILE A 67 29.25 1.60 4.25
C ILE A 67 28.07 1.42 5.21
N TYR A 68 28.33 0.98 6.45
CA TYR A 68 27.23 0.76 7.41
C TYR A 68 26.54 2.07 7.82
N LEU A 69 27.30 3.14 8.06
CA LEU A 69 26.71 4.45 8.38
C LEU A 69 25.94 5.02 7.20
N ASN A 70 26.50 4.95 5.98
CA ASN A 70 25.93 5.61 4.81
C ASN A 70 24.80 4.80 4.14
N SER A 71 24.73 3.48 4.36
CA SER A 71 23.63 2.62 3.89
C SER A 71 22.53 2.36 4.93
N ALA A 72 22.85 2.29 6.24
CA ALA A 72 21.86 1.85 7.24
C ALA A 72 21.40 2.94 8.19
N ILE A 73 22.25 3.92 8.55
CA ILE A 73 21.92 4.90 9.59
C ILE A 73 21.50 6.23 8.97
N TRP A 74 22.31 6.77 8.06
CA TRP A 74 22.05 8.05 7.43
C TRP A 74 20.80 8.09 6.53
N PRO A 75 20.50 7.04 5.74
CA PRO A 75 19.25 6.99 4.96
C PRO A 75 18.03 6.84 5.87
N GLN A 76 18.12 6.02 6.92
CA GLN A 76 17.02 5.79 7.86
C GLN A 76 16.64 7.06 8.63
N VAL A 77 17.65 7.80 9.13
CA VAL A 77 17.45 9.07 9.84
C VAL A 77 16.91 10.15 8.90
N THR A 78 17.46 10.24 7.69
CA THR A 78 16.99 11.20 6.67
C THR A 78 15.56 10.89 6.25
N ASN A 79 15.22 9.62 6.04
CA ASN A 79 13.87 9.20 5.69
C ASN A 79 12.89 9.44 6.85
N PHE A 80 13.30 9.16 8.10
CA PHE A 80 12.51 9.49 9.29
C PHE A 80 12.23 10.99 9.39
N LEU A 81 13.24 11.85 9.25
CA LEU A 81 13.08 13.30 9.29
C LEU A 81 12.20 13.81 8.14
N LEU A 82 12.44 13.36 6.91
CA LEU A 82 11.64 13.75 5.75
C LEU A 82 10.20 13.28 5.84
N ARG A 83 9.92 12.21 6.59
CA ARG A 83 8.56 11.70 6.76
C ARG A 83 7.87 12.36 7.96
N PHE A 84 8.59 12.55 9.05
CA PHE A 84 8.10 13.17 10.27
C PHE A 84 7.78 14.65 10.07
N ILE A 85 8.69 15.44 9.49
CA ILE A 85 8.54 16.89 9.38
C ILE A 85 7.26 17.28 8.60
N PRO A 86 7.00 16.74 7.39
CA PRO A 86 5.83 17.11 6.62
C PRO A 86 4.53 16.57 7.21
N THR A 87 4.54 15.35 7.76
CA THR A 87 3.36 14.80 8.45
C THR A 87 3.03 15.61 9.70
N PHE A 88 4.03 15.99 10.49
CA PHE A 88 3.85 16.81 11.69
C PHE A 88 3.29 18.19 11.34
N ILE A 89 3.85 18.86 10.33
CA ILE A 89 3.33 20.14 9.84
C ILE A 89 1.88 19.99 9.35
N ALA A 90 1.60 18.97 8.53
CA ALA A 90 0.26 18.73 8.01
C ALA A 90 -0.78 18.51 9.11
N VAL A 91 -0.44 17.76 10.16
CA VAL A 91 -1.35 17.51 11.29
C VAL A 91 -1.47 18.73 12.19
N PHE A 92 -0.36 19.39 12.54
CA PHE A 92 -0.36 20.53 13.46
C PHE A 92 -1.11 21.74 12.89
N PHE A 93 -0.82 22.11 11.63
CA PHE A 93 -1.55 23.18 10.96
C PHE A 93 -2.95 22.74 10.54
N GLY A 94 -3.09 21.51 10.05
CA GLY A 94 -4.38 20.98 9.64
C GLY A 94 -5.38 20.93 10.79
N ALA A 95 -4.98 20.58 12.02
CA ALA A 95 -5.86 20.56 13.18
C ALA A 95 -6.60 21.89 13.43
N ARG A 96 -5.94 23.01 13.16
CA ARG A 96 -6.51 24.35 13.36
C ARG A 96 -7.44 24.78 12.22
N TYR A 97 -7.11 24.38 10.99
CA TYR A 97 -7.85 24.81 9.79
C TYR A 97 -8.89 23.80 9.31
N ILE A 98 -8.87 22.56 9.79
CA ILE A 98 -9.75 21.49 9.31
C ILE A 98 -11.22 21.81 9.56
N ASN A 99 -11.57 22.36 10.73
CA ASN A 99 -12.96 22.68 11.06
C ASN A 99 -13.48 23.84 10.19
N ALA A 100 -12.71 24.92 10.06
CA ALA A 100 -13.06 26.04 9.19
C ALA A 100 -13.16 25.63 7.71
N PHE A 101 -12.24 24.78 7.24
CA PHE A 101 -12.30 24.21 5.90
C PHE A 101 -13.56 23.34 5.71
N MET A 102 -13.88 22.51 6.68
CA MET A 102 -15.04 21.63 6.64
C MET A 102 -16.37 22.35 6.75
N ASP A 103 -16.42 23.51 7.42
CA ASP A 103 -17.61 24.34 7.52
C ASP A 103 -17.80 25.24 6.28
N SER A 104 -16.73 25.49 5.53
CA SER A 104 -16.82 26.16 4.22
C SER A 104 -17.35 25.26 3.10
N LEU A 105 -17.40 23.94 3.31
CA LEU A 105 -17.89 22.99 2.30
C LEU A 105 -19.42 22.92 2.30
N PRO A 106 -20.07 23.09 1.13
CA PRO A 106 -21.52 22.96 1.02
C PRO A 106 -21.96 21.51 1.22
N ALA A 107 -23.18 21.32 1.74
CA ALA A 107 -23.74 20.02 2.11
C ALA A 107 -23.69 18.98 0.97
N LEU A 108 -23.82 19.41 -0.29
CA LEU A 108 -23.74 18.54 -1.46
C LEU A 108 -22.36 17.87 -1.59
N VAL A 109 -21.28 18.58 -1.28
CA VAL A 109 -19.91 18.03 -1.34
C VAL A 109 -19.72 17.00 -0.23
N LEU A 110 -20.14 17.28 1.00
CA LEU A 110 -20.07 16.33 2.11
C LEU A 110 -20.85 15.05 1.82
N THR A 111 -22.09 15.15 1.31
CA THR A 111 -22.90 13.98 0.93
C THR A 111 -22.22 13.17 -0.18
N THR A 112 -21.60 13.83 -1.15
CA THR A 112 -20.88 13.15 -2.24
C THR A 112 -19.65 12.41 -1.71
N MET A 113 -18.89 13.04 -0.81
CA MET A 113 -17.75 12.42 -0.14
C MET A 113 -18.18 11.20 0.69
N ASN A 114 -19.37 11.26 1.31
CA ASN A 114 -19.94 10.13 2.04
C ASN A 114 -20.25 8.94 1.15
N VAL A 115 -20.92 9.18 0.02
CA VAL A 115 -21.25 8.10 -0.94
C VAL A 115 -19.98 7.52 -1.57
N VAL A 116 -19.04 8.36 -2.00
CA VAL A 116 -17.78 7.90 -2.61
C VAL A 116 -16.91 7.17 -1.58
N GLY A 117 -16.84 7.68 -0.35
CA GLY A 117 -16.14 7.07 0.78
C GLY A 117 -16.68 5.67 1.11
N GLY A 118 -18.00 5.49 1.09
CA GLY A 118 -18.65 4.19 1.33
C GLY A 118 -18.41 3.15 0.24
N ILE A 119 -18.14 3.58 -1.01
CA ILE A 119 -17.88 2.66 -2.14
C ILE A 119 -16.41 2.22 -2.19
N LEU A 120 -15.47 2.98 -1.61
CA LEU A 120 -14.04 2.69 -1.67
C LEU A 120 -13.62 1.31 -1.12
N PRO A 121 -14.19 0.78 -0.01
CA PRO A 121 -13.93 -0.59 0.42
C PRO A 121 -14.28 -1.65 -0.64
N ALA A 122 -15.40 -1.46 -1.36
CA ALA A 122 -15.81 -2.35 -2.43
C ALA A 122 -14.84 -2.30 -3.62
N VAL A 123 -14.32 -1.12 -3.95
CA VAL A 123 -13.27 -0.94 -4.98
C VAL A 123 -11.99 -1.67 -4.58
N GLY A 124 -11.59 -1.61 -3.29
CA GLY A 124 -10.43 -2.34 -2.78
C GLY A 124 -10.56 -3.86 -2.97
N ILE A 125 -11.74 -4.41 -2.63
CA ILE A 125 -12.04 -5.84 -2.85
C ILE A 125 -12.00 -6.18 -4.35
N ALA A 126 -12.53 -5.31 -5.21
CA ALA A 126 -12.50 -5.51 -6.66
C ALA A 126 -11.07 -5.52 -7.23
N ILE A 127 -10.17 -4.67 -6.73
CA ILE A 127 -8.75 -4.66 -7.12
C ILE A 127 -8.07 -5.96 -6.72
N LEU A 128 -8.28 -6.43 -5.48
CA LEU A 128 -7.74 -7.71 -5.01
C LEU A 128 -8.28 -8.88 -5.85
N LEU A 129 -9.58 -8.87 -6.13
CA LEU A 129 -10.21 -9.90 -6.97
C LEU A 129 -9.61 -9.91 -8.38
N LYS A 130 -9.44 -8.74 -9.00
CA LYS A 130 -8.78 -8.60 -10.30
C LYS A 130 -7.35 -9.13 -10.28
N GLN A 131 -6.63 -8.94 -9.18
CA GLN A 131 -5.25 -9.43 -9.02
C GLN A 131 -5.18 -10.95 -8.85
N ILE A 132 -6.17 -11.56 -8.21
CA ILE A 132 -6.22 -13.01 -7.93
C ILE A 132 -6.79 -13.81 -9.10
N ILE A 133 -7.79 -13.28 -9.81
CA ILE A 133 -8.42 -13.98 -10.94
C ILE A 133 -7.44 -14.02 -12.12
N LYS A 134 -6.80 -15.18 -12.31
CA LYS A 134 -5.97 -15.48 -13.51
C LYS A 134 -6.76 -16.11 -14.65
N SER A 135 -7.93 -16.67 -14.35
CA SER A 135 -8.84 -17.32 -15.31
C SER A 135 -10.28 -17.10 -14.90
N TYR A 136 -11.18 -16.88 -15.86
CA TYR A 136 -12.62 -16.67 -15.62
C TYR A 136 -13.26 -17.78 -14.77
N SER A 137 -12.72 -19.01 -14.82
CA SER A 137 -13.20 -20.13 -14.00
C SER A 137 -13.00 -19.91 -12.49
N MET A 138 -12.05 -19.06 -12.08
CA MET A 138 -11.85 -18.73 -10.65
C MET A 138 -12.97 -17.86 -10.07
N LEU A 139 -13.75 -17.18 -10.92
CA LEU A 139 -14.89 -16.38 -10.51
C LEU A 139 -15.98 -17.25 -9.88
N ILE A 140 -16.06 -18.54 -10.25
CA ILE A 140 -16.96 -19.51 -9.64
C ILE A 140 -16.68 -19.66 -8.13
N TYR A 141 -15.40 -19.71 -7.72
CA TYR A 141 -15.03 -19.84 -6.30
C TYR A 141 -15.38 -18.59 -5.50
N PHE A 142 -15.20 -17.41 -6.11
CA PHE A 142 -15.61 -16.14 -5.52
C PHE A 142 -17.13 -16.09 -5.31
N LEU A 143 -17.91 -16.50 -6.31
CA LEU A 143 -19.37 -16.48 -6.23
C LEU A 143 -19.90 -17.47 -5.18
N VAL A 144 -19.30 -18.66 -5.07
CA VAL A 144 -19.63 -19.62 -4.00
C VAL A 144 -19.36 -19.01 -2.62
N GLY A 145 -18.20 -18.38 -2.42
CA GLY A 145 -17.89 -17.68 -1.17
C GLY A 145 -18.89 -16.57 -0.86
N PHE A 146 -19.30 -15.78 -1.86
CA PHE A 146 -20.30 -14.73 -1.71
C PHE A 146 -21.66 -15.28 -1.26
N ILE A 147 -22.14 -16.37 -1.88
CA ILE A 147 -23.39 -17.05 -1.49
C ILE A 147 -23.29 -17.56 -0.05
N CYS A 148 -22.16 -18.14 0.37
CA CYS A 148 -21.95 -18.58 1.74
C CYS A 148 -22.04 -17.43 2.75
N ILE A 149 -21.51 -16.23 2.44
CA ILE A 149 -21.65 -15.07 3.33
C ILE A 149 -23.10 -14.60 3.38
N VAL A 150 -23.75 -14.41 2.23
CA VAL A 150 -25.08 -13.78 2.17
C VAL A 150 -26.17 -14.67 2.77
N PHE A 151 -26.15 -15.97 2.47
CA PHE A 151 -27.22 -16.89 2.88
C PHE A 151 -26.93 -17.60 4.20
N LEU A 152 -25.68 -18.03 4.43
CA LEU A 152 -25.34 -18.78 5.64
C LEU A 152 -24.78 -17.87 6.75
N LYS A 153 -24.56 -16.57 6.49
CA LYS A 153 -24.04 -15.57 7.45
C LYS A 153 -22.79 -16.05 8.19
N LEU A 154 -21.89 -16.75 7.48
CA LEU A 154 -20.63 -17.21 8.07
C LEU A 154 -19.76 -16.03 8.50
N ASN A 155 -19.08 -16.20 9.64
CA ASN A 155 -17.98 -15.33 10.02
C ASN A 155 -16.82 -15.46 9.01
N MET A 156 -16.06 -14.39 8.80
CA MET A 156 -14.89 -14.33 7.92
C MET A 156 -13.91 -15.47 8.18
N VAL A 157 -13.65 -15.80 9.46
CA VAL A 157 -12.73 -16.91 9.81
C VAL A 157 -13.24 -18.25 9.28
N ALA A 158 -14.54 -18.52 9.43
CA ALA A 158 -15.15 -19.76 8.95
C ALA A 158 -15.12 -19.84 7.42
N LEU A 159 -15.36 -18.71 6.74
CA LEU A 159 -15.26 -18.63 5.28
C LEU A 159 -13.84 -18.94 4.77
N VAL A 160 -12.80 -18.43 5.44
CA VAL A 160 -11.41 -18.70 5.06
C VAL A 160 -11.09 -20.19 5.20
N ILE A 161 -11.56 -20.85 6.27
CA ILE A 161 -11.35 -22.29 6.47
C ILE A 161 -12.03 -23.10 5.36
N VAL A 162 -13.29 -22.79 5.04
CA VAL A 162 -14.03 -23.45 3.94
C VAL A 162 -13.34 -23.21 2.59
N GLY A 163 -12.91 -21.97 2.33
CA GLY A 163 -12.17 -21.61 1.12
C GLY A 163 -10.83 -22.35 1.00
N ALA A 164 -10.09 -22.50 2.11
CA ALA A 164 -8.83 -23.24 2.14
C ALA A 164 -9.03 -24.74 1.86
N LEU A 165 -10.09 -25.34 2.42
CA LEU A 165 -10.44 -26.74 2.13
C LEU A 165 -10.80 -26.94 0.66
N LEU A 166 -11.62 -26.05 0.09
CA LEU A 166 -11.96 -26.09 -1.34
C LEU A 166 -10.73 -25.87 -2.24
N ALA A 167 -9.80 -25.01 -1.84
CA ALA A 167 -8.55 -24.78 -2.55
C ALA A 167 -7.65 -26.03 -2.52
N LEU A 168 -7.52 -26.69 -1.36
CA LEU A 168 -6.77 -27.95 -1.24
C LEU A 168 -7.37 -29.06 -2.09
N ILE A 169 -8.71 -29.19 -2.12
CA ILE A 169 -9.38 -30.15 -3.00
C ILE A 169 -9.09 -29.81 -4.47
N HIS A 170 -9.24 -28.55 -4.88
CA HIS A 170 -8.96 -28.16 -6.27
C HIS A 170 -7.50 -28.39 -6.67
N TYR A 171 -6.57 -28.22 -5.73
CA TYR A 171 -5.15 -28.50 -5.94
C TYR A 171 -4.89 -30.00 -6.13
N ASN A 172 -5.49 -30.86 -5.32
CA ASN A 172 -5.29 -32.32 -5.41
C ASN A 172 -5.97 -32.97 -6.63
N TYR A 173 -7.05 -32.40 -7.16
CA TYR A 173 -7.82 -32.97 -8.28
C TYR A 173 -7.41 -32.45 -9.66
N LYS A 174 -6.45 -31.53 -9.77
CA LYS A 174 -5.84 -31.14 -11.06
C LYS A 174 -4.60 -32.00 -11.32
N PRO A 175 -4.62 -32.95 -12.29
CA PRO A 175 -3.37 -33.54 -12.78
C PRO A 175 -2.56 -32.43 -13.46
N GLU A 176 -1.31 -32.25 -13.04
CA GLU A 176 -0.40 -31.20 -13.51
C GLU A 176 -0.22 -31.18 -15.04
N PRO A 177 0.06 -29.99 -15.58
CA PRO A 177 1.37 -29.80 -16.18
C PRO A 177 2.20 -28.90 -15.28
N GLN A 178 3.31 -29.47 -14.82
CA GLN A 178 4.32 -28.82 -14.02
C GLN A 178 5.33 -28.12 -14.96
N VAL A 179 5.11 -26.85 -15.32
CA VAL A 179 6.15 -25.85 -15.72
C VAL A 179 5.46 -24.47 -15.63
N ALA A 180 5.92 -23.42 -14.92
CA ALA A 180 7.28 -22.99 -14.70
C ALA A 180 7.49 -22.46 -13.28
N ALA A 181 8.43 -23.09 -12.57
CA ALA A 181 9.42 -22.31 -11.84
C ALA A 181 10.19 -21.47 -12.86
N ALA A 182 10.03 -20.15 -12.81
CA ALA A 182 10.91 -19.17 -13.40
C ALA A 182 11.43 -18.34 -12.22
N GLN A 183 12.71 -18.26 -11.89
CA GLN A 183 13.94 -18.67 -12.55
C GLN A 183 14.99 -18.92 -11.45
N GLY A 184 15.74 -20.01 -11.56
CA GLY A 184 17.11 -20.03 -11.06
C GLY A 184 18.02 -19.71 -12.24
N THR A 185 18.78 -18.62 -12.15
CA THR A 185 20.03 -18.50 -12.89
C THR A 185 21.12 -18.33 -11.84
N PRO A 186 21.92 -19.38 -11.55
CA PRO A 186 23.28 -19.20 -11.10
C PRO A 186 24.10 -18.83 -12.34
N GLN A 187 24.50 -17.57 -12.44
CA GLN A 187 25.56 -17.18 -13.37
C GLN A 187 26.86 -17.34 -12.59
N ALA A 188 27.50 -18.50 -12.77
CA ALA A 188 28.89 -18.69 -12.38
C ALA A 188 29.77 -18.05 -13.46
N ASP A 189 30.79 -17.32 -13.00
CA ASP A 189 31.98 -16.96 -13.76
C ASP A 189 32.53 -18.17 -14.55
N ASP A 190 32.97 -17.93 -15.77
CA ASP A 190 34.37 -18.19 -16.17
C ASP A 190 34.60 -17.61 -17.58
N GLU A 191 35.49 -16.61 -17.62
CA GLU A 191 36.65 -16.43 -18.50
C GLU A 191 36.61 -16.84 -20.00
N ASP A 192 37.33 -16.01 -20.78
CA ASP A 192 38.03 -16.32 -22.04
C ASP A 192 37.46 -15.85 -23.40
N GLU A 193 38.18 -14.85 -23.92
CA GLU A 193 38.85 -14.83 -25.23
C GLU A 193 38.12 -14.37 -26.53
N PHE A 194 38.74 -13.33 -27.10
CA PHE A 194 38.74 -12.76 -28.47
C PHE A 194 37.65 -11.76 -28.89
#